data_AF-A0A380Q7Z3-F1
#
_entry.id   AF-A0A380Q7Z3-F1
#
_cell.length_a   1.000
_cell.length_b   1.000
_cell.length_c   1.000
_cell.angle_alpha   90.00
_cell.angle_beta   90.00
_cell.angle_gamma   90.00
#
_symmetry.space_group_name_H-M   'P 1'
#
loop_
_entity.id
_entity.type
_entity.pdbx_description
1 polymer ?
#
loop_
_entity_poly.entity_id
_entity_poly.type
_entity_poly.pdbx_seq_one_letter_code
_entity_poly.pdbx_strand_id
1 'polypeptide(L)'
;MKKTVLIKNRKSKKGFSLLELLLVLGIIAALVVAAFIVYPKVQASQRAQAESNNIATIQAGVKALYTSASSFTGLTNAVAVQDKIFPDNLLSGSGSAATPINAFKGNITLAAAATGPSGNVLDVAKTSAQCATGGNSNTLIFTSL
;
A
#
# COMPACT_ATOMS: atom_id res chain seq x y z
N MET A 1 61.27 -3.82 -61.86
CA MET A 1 60.89 -4.27 -60.50
C MET A 1 59.94 -3.25 -59.88
N LYS A 2 58.65 -3.57 -59.66
CA LYS A 2 57.71 -2.72 -58.93
C LYS A 2 57.42 -3.37 -57.57
N LYS A 3 57.72 -2.67 -56.48
CA LYS A 3 57.40 -3.11 -55.11
C LYS A 3 55.94 -2.79 -54.82
N THR A 4 55.13 -3.81 -54.58
CA THR A 4 53.75 -3.66 -54.12
C THR A 4 53.75 -3.47 -52.61
N VAL A 5 53.32 -2.29 -52.13
CA VAL A 5 53.19 -1.98 -50.71
C VAL A 5 51.81 -2.42 -50.23
N LEU A 6 51.76 -3.35 -49.27
CA LEU A 6 50.52 -3.83 -48.64
C LEU A 6 50.09 -2.83 -47.55
N ILE A 7 49.06 -2.02 -47.83
CA ILE A 7 48.48 -1.10 -46.84
C ILE A 7 47.52 -1.89 -45.94
N LYS A 8 47.95 -2.16 -44.71
CA LYS A 8 47.16 -2.88 -43.69
C LYS A 8 46.14 -1.95 -43.05
N ASN A 9 44.86 -2.13 -43.39
CA ASN A 9 43.75 -1.35 -42.84
C ASN A 9 43.43 -1.78 -41.39
N ARG A 10 44.06 -1.15 -40.38
CA ARG A 10 43.73 -1.34 -38.96
C ARG A 10 42.51 -0.48 -38.61
N LYS A 11 41.32 -1.09 -38.50
CA LYS A 11 40.16 -0.40 -37.89
C LYS A 11 40.42 -0.20 -36.40
N SER A 12 40.68 1.04 -35.99
CA SER A 12 40.76 1.42 -34.57
C SER A 12 39.39 1.21 -33.91
N LYS A 13 39.31 0.36 -32.89
CA LYS A 13 38.15 0.29 -32.02
C LYS A 13 38.27 1.47 -31.05
N LYS A 14 37.34 2.42 -31.09
CA LYS A 14 37.25 3.45 -30.06
C LYS A 14 36.88 2.74 -28.76
N GLY A 15 37.84 2.61 -27.85
CA GLY A 15 37.61 2.15 -26.48
C GLY A 15 37.08 3.32 -25.64
N PHE A 16 36.35 3.00 -24.58
CA PHE A 16 35.96 3.99 -23.58
C PHE A 16 37.20 4.54 -22.89
N SER A 17 37.24 5.87 -22.73
CA SER A 17 38.27 6.50 -21.91
C SER A 17 38.10 6.09 -20.45
N LEU A 18 39.20 5.95 -19.71
CA LEU A 18 39.17 5.64 -18.28
C LEU A 18 38.31 6.66 -17.51
N LEU A 19 38.38 7.94 -17.90
CA LEU A 19 37.59 9.01 -17.30
C LEU A 19 36.08 8.86 -17.57
N GLU A 20 35.69 8.43 -18.77
CA GLU A 20 34.28 8.16 -19.10
C GLU A 20 33.73 7.02 -18.25
N LEU A 21 34.52 5.96 -18.06
CA LEU A 21 34.13 4.83 -17.21
C LEU A 21 33.95 5.27 -15.75
N LEU A 22 34.89 6.07 -15.20
CA LEU A 22 34.78 6.58 -13.83
C LEU A 22 33.58 7.49 -13.63
N LEU A 23 33.29 8.35 -14.60
CA LEU A 23 32.12 9.23 -14.55
C LEU A 23 30.82 8.42 -14.57
N VAL A 24 30.73 7.41 -15.43
CA VAL A 24 29.56 6.51 -15.50
C VAL A 24 29.37 5.75 -14.19
N LEU A 25 30.44 5.22 -13.60
CA LEU A 25 30.36 4.53 -12.30
C LEU A 25 29.91 5.46 -11.17
N GLY A 26 30.37 6.72 -11.16
CA GLY A 26 29.93 7.72 -10.19
C GLY A 26 28.43 8.04 -10.30
N ILE A 27 27.91 8.18 -11.53
CA ILE A 27 26.48 8.39 -11.76
C ILE A 27 25.66 7.17 -11.33
N ILE A 28 26.10 5.96 -11.70
CA ILE A 28 25.42 4.72 -11.30
C ILE A 28 25.36 4.60 -9.77
N ALA A 29 26.46 4.88 -9.07
CA ALA A 29 26.50 4.84 -7.61
C ALA A 29 25.47 5.80 -6.98
N ALA A 30 25.36 7.03 -7.49
CA ALA A 30 24.37 8.00 -7.01
C ALA A 30 22.92 7.55 -7.26
N LEU A 31 22.64 6.98 -8.45
CA LEU A 31 21.31 6.46 -8.78
C LEU A 31 20.88 5.31 -7.87
N VAL A 32 21.81 4.42 -7.53
CA VAL A 32 21.55 3.29 -6.63
C VAL A 32 21.15 3.79 -5.24
N VAL A 33 21.86 4.77 -4.67
CA VAL A 33 21.50 5.36 -3.36
C VAL A 33 20.13 6.02 -3.40
N ALA A 34 19.83 6.79 -4.46
CA ALA A 34 18.52 7.42 -4.63
C ALA A 34 17.39 6.38 -4.71
N ALA A 35 17.60 5.28 -5.46
CA ALA A 35 16.63 4.20 -5.58
C ALA A 35 16.35 3.53 -4.23
N PHE A 36 17.38 3.30 -3.40
CA PHE A 36 17.22 2.71 -2.06
C PHE A 36 16.37 3.57 -1.11
N ILE A 37 16.37 4.90 -1.25
CA ILE A 37 15.55 5.79 -0.42
C ILE A 37 14.09 5.82 -0.91
N VAL A 38 13.89 5.83 -2.23
CA VAL A 38 12.55 5.96 -2.83
C VAL A 38 11.78 4.64 -2.80
N TYR A 39 12.45 3.51 -3.04
CA TYR A 39 11.82 2.19 -3.13
C TYR A 39 10.96 1.82 -1.90
N PRO A 40 11.46 1.91 -0.65
CA PRO A 40 10.63 1.61 0.53
C PRO A 40 9.45 2.58 0.67
N LYS A 41 9.63 3.86 0.30
CA LYS A 41 8.55 4.85 0.34
C LYS A 41 7.46 4.56 -0.67
N VAL A 42 7.80 4.16 -1.90
CA VAL A 42 6.83 3.81 -2.93
C VAL A 42 6.09 2.53 -2.55
N GLN A 43 6.79 1.50 -2.07
CA GLN A 43 6.13 0.26 -1.66
C GLN A 43 5.19 0.48 -0.47
N ALA A 44 5.60 1.28 0.52
CA ALA A 44 4.74 1.66 1.65
C ALA A 44 3.54 2.51 1.20
N SER A 45 3.76 3.49 0.32
CA SER A 45 2.71 4.36 -0.22
C SER A 45 1.67 3.58 -1.03
N GLN A 46 2.10 2.64 -1.88
CA GLN A 46 1.18 1.79 -2.65
C GLN A 46 0.35 0.89 -1.73
N ARG A 47 0.95 0.32 -0.68
CA ARG A 47 0.22 -0.49 0.32
C ARG A 47 -0.76 0.36 1.12
N ALA A 48 -0.35 1.55 1.55
CA ALA A 48 -1.22 2.50 2.24
C ALA A 48 -2.42 2.92 1.39
N GLN A 49 -2.20 3.20 0.10
CA GLN A 49 -3.27 3.58 -0.82
C GLN A 49 -4.25 2.43 -1.07
N ALA A 50 -3.75 1.20 -1.21
CA ALA A 50 -4.59 0.01 -1.31
C ALA A 50 -5.44 -0.20 -0.04
N GLU A 51 -4.85 0.00 1.14
CA GLU A 51 -5.56 -0.08 2.42
C GLU A 51 -6.65 0.99 2.55
N SER A 52 -6.37 2.23 2.13
CA SER A 52 -7.39 3.29 2.13
C SER A 52 -8.61 2.95 1.26
N ASN A 53 -8.38 2.32 0.11
CA ASN A 53 -9.46 1.83 -0.76
C ASN A 53 -10.24 0.69 -0.09
N ASN A 54 -9.52 -0.25 0.54
CA ASN A 54 -10.11 -1.36 1.30
C ASN A 54 -11.01 -0.86 2.45
N ILE A 55 -10.56 0.14 3.21
CA ILE A 55 -11.34 0.77 4.28
C ILE A 55 -12.61 1.43 3.74
N ALA A 56 -12.53 2.12 2.60
CA ALA A 56 -13.70 2.72 1.96
C ALA A 56 -14.72 1.66 1.52
N THR A 57 -14.26 0.51 1.02
CA THR A 57 -15.12 -0.64 0.70
C THR A 57 -15.79 -1.21 1.95
N ILE A 58 -15.05 -1.42 3.04
CA ILE A 58 -15.62 -1.88 4.32
C ILE A 58 -16.70 -0.91 4.79
N GLN A 59 -16.44 0.40 4.76
CA GLN A 59 -17.42 1.41 5.14
C GLN A 59 -18.67 1.36 4.27
N ALA A 60 -18.51 1.23 2.95
CA ALA A 60 -19.64 1.11 2.04
C ALA A 60 -20.47 -0.15 2.33
N GLY A 61 -19.82 -1.28 2.63
CA GLY A 61 -20.50 -2.53 3.00
C GLY A 61 -21.22 -2.44 4.35
N VAL A 62 -20.58 -1.86 5.38
CA VAL A 62 -21.23 -1.59 6.68
C VAL A 62 -22.42 -0.64 6.49
N LYS A 63 -22.25 0.45 5.74
CA LYS A 63 -23.35 1.39 5.44
C LYS A 63 -24.47 0.69 4.67
N ALA A 64 -24.16 -0.17 3.70
CA ALA A 64 -25.13 -0.90 2.90
C ALA A 64 -26.02 -1.81 3.76
N LEU A 65 -25.42 -2.60 4.66
CA LEU A 65 -26.15 -3.53 5.53
C LEU A 65 -26.98 -2.82 6.61
N TYR A 66 -26.48 -1.70 7.11
CA TYR A 66 -27.14 -0.94 8.18
C TYR A 66 -27.89 0.29 7.63
N THR A 67 -28.13 0.41 6.32
CA THR A 67 -28.86 1.55 5.71
C THR A 67 -30.24 1.78 6.32
N SER A 68 -30.90 0.68 6.71
CA SER A 68 -32.24 0.68 7.30
C SER A 68 -32.23 0.47 8.82
N ALA A 69 -31.03 0.31 9.41
CA ALA A 69 -30.86 0.14 10.84
C ALA A 69 -30.62 1.49 11.50
N SER A 70 -31.31 1.77 12.60
CA SER A 70 -31.13 2.99 13.40
C SER A 70 -29.84 2.98 14.23
N SER A 71 -29.17 1.84 14.33
CA SER A 71 -27.91 1.68 15.06
C SER A 71 -27.04 0.58 14.48
N PHE A 72 -25.73 0.68 14.71
CA PHE A 72 -24.76 -0.37 14.42
C PHE A 72 -24.65 -1.40 15.56
N THR A 73 -25.64 -1.46 16.46
CA THR A 73 -25.60 -2.36 17.63
C THR A 73 -25.49 -3.82 17.16
N GLY A 74 -24.51 -4.55 17.68
CA GLY A 74 -24.21 -5.92 17.25
C GLY A 74 -23.21 -6.03 16.10
N LEU A 75 -22.75 -4.91 15.53
CA LEU A 75 -21.63 -4.91 14.59
C LEU A 75 -20.37 -5.42 15.29
N THR A 76 -19.91 -6.59 14.86
CA THR A 76 -18.66 -7.20 15.26
C THR A 76 -17.94 -7.72 14.03
N ASN A 77 -16.65 -7.98 14.14
CA ASN A 77 -15.87 -8.59 13.08
C ASN A 77 -16.49 -9.90 12.56
N ALA A 78 -17.02 -10.75 13.44
CA ALA A 78 -17.60 -12.03 13.05
C ALA A 78 -18.83 -11.85 12.16
N VAL A 79 -19.72 -10.93 12.52
CA VAL A 79 -20.92 -10.59 11.73
C VAL A 79 -20.51 -9.99 10.39
N ALA A 80 -19.57 -9.05 10.38
CA ALA A 80 -19.10 -8.42 9.16
C ALA A 80 -18.36 -9.37 8.19
N VAL A 81 -17.66 -10.39 8.70
CA VAL A 81 -17.07 -11.47 7.88
C VAL A 81 -18.17 -12.36 7.31
N GLN A 82 -19.18 -12.70 8.12
CA GLN A 82 -20.32 -13.51 7.69
C GLN A 82 -21.13 -12.80 6.58
N ASP A 83 -21.32 -11.49 6.71
CA ASP A 83 -22.06 -10.68 5.74
C ASP A 83 -21.20 -10.22 4.54
N LYS A 84 -19.98 -10.76 4.40
CA LYS A 84 -19.04 -10.46 3.31
C LYS A 84 -18.74 -8.96 3.10
N ILE A 85 -18.74 -8.20 4.19
CA ILE A 85 -18.34 -6.78 4.17
C ILE A 85 -16.85 -6.64 3.85
N PHE A 86 -16.05 -7.56 4.38
CA PHE A 86 -14.62 -7.61 4.15
C PHE A 86 -14.33 -8.30 2.80
N PRO A 87 -13.57 -7.66 1.91
CA PRO A 87 -13.08 -8.34 0.71
C PRO A 87 -12.07 -9.43 1.07
N ASP A 88 -11.99 -10.48 0.24
CA ASP A 88 -11.20 -11.68 0.52
C ASP A 88 -9.71 -11.41 0.77
N ASN A 89 -9.16 -10.34 0.15
CA ASN A 89 -7.76 -9.93 0.32
C ASN A 89 -7.45 -9.33 1.72
N LEU A 90 -8.47 -9.10 2.54
CA LEU A 90 -8.36 -8.65 3.93
C LEU A 90 -8.72 -9.74 4.92
N LEU A 91 -8.92 -10.97 4.47
CA LEU A 91 -9.30 -12.08 5.32
C LEU A 91 -8.12 -13.05 5.46
N SER A 92 -7.72 -13.33 6.70
CA SER A 92 -6.77 -14.40 7.01
C SER A 92 -7.54 -15.62 7.51
N GLY A 93 -7.49 -16.70 6.73
CA GLY A 93 -8.26 -17.92 6.95
C GLY A 93 -9.44 -18.05 5.99
N SER A 94 -10.31 -19.02 6.22
CA SER A 94 -11.45 -19.31 5.36
C SER A 94 -12.74 -19.51 6.17
N GLY A 95 -13.87 -19.16 5.56
CA GLY A 95 -15.20 -19.27 6.18
C GLY A 95 -15.46 -18.22 7.27
N SER A 96 -16.47 -18.46 8.11
CA SER A 96 -16.93 -17.53 9.14
C SER A 96 -15.93 -17.29 10.29
N ALA A 97 -14.83 -18.04 10.34
CA ALA A 97 -13.74 -17.86 11.30
C ALA A 97 -12.58 -17.02 10.73
N ALA A 98 -12.70 -16.52 9.50
CA ALA A 98 -11.66 -15.70 8.90
C ALA A 98 -11.46 -14.41 9.71
N THR A 99 -10.19 -14.07 9.93
CA THR A 99 -9.82 -12.89 10.72
C THR A 99 -9.54 -11.71 9.80
N PRO A 100 -10.19 -10.56 10.00
CA PRO A 100 -9.88 -9.35 9.24
C PRO A 100 -8.46 -8.86 9.53
N ILE A 101 -7.66 -8.77 8.48
CA ILE A 101 -6.27 -8.29 8.49
C ILE A 101 -6.08 -7.20 7.45
N ASN A 102 -5.22 -6.23 7.77
CA ASN A 102 -4.84 -5.17 6.84
C ASN A 102 -3.64 -5.58 5.95
N ALA A 103 -3.27 -4.73 5.00
CA ALA A 103 -2.09 -4.91 4.15
C ALA A 103 -0.74 -5.06 4.91
N PHE A 104 -0.71 -4.75 6.21
CA PHE A 104 0.44 -4.86 7.11
C PHE A 104 0.35 -6.06 8.06
N LYS A 105 -0.62 -6.96 7.88
CA LYS A 105 -0.92 -8.12 8.74
C LYS A 105 -1.36 -7.77 10.17
N GLY A 106 -1.72 -6.51 10.43
CA GLY A 106 -2.37 -6.10 11.66
C GLY A 106 -3.86 -6.46 11.63
N ASN A 107 -4.44 -6.75 12.78
CA ASN A 107 -5.89 -7.01 12.89
C ASN A 107 -6.68 -5.73 12.60
N ILE A 108 -7.76 -5.87 11.83
CA ILE A 108 -8.78 -4.84 11.67
C ILE A 108 -9.84 -5.09 12.74
N THR A 109 -10.32 -4.07 13.41
CA THR A 109 -11.39 -4.20 14.43
C THR A 109 -12.54 -3.29 14.07
N LEU A 110 -13.75 -3.85 13.94
CA LEU A 110 -14.99 -3.08 13.80
C LEU A 110 -15.64 -3.00 15.17
N ALA A 111 -15.98 -1.79 15.59
CA ALA A 111 -16.77 -1.57 16.79
C ALA A 111 -17.91 -0.60 16.48
N ALA A 112 -19.09 -0.88 17.02
CA ALA A 112 -20.12 0.14 17.13
C ALA A 112 -19.85 0.97 18.39
N ALA A 113 -19.75 2.29 18.25
CA ALA A 113 -19.77 3.16 19.42
C ALA A 113 -21.20 3.57 19.76
N ALA A 114 -21.58 3.38 21.01
CA ALA A 114 -22.74 4.03 21.61
C ALA A 114 -22.35 5.50 21.86
N THR A 115 -22.76 6.43 21.01
CA THR A 115 -22.41 7.84 21.20
C THR A 115 -23.34 8.50 22.22
N GLY A 116 -22.78 8.84 23.38
CA GLY A 116 -23.09 10.09 24.09
C GLY A 116 -22.23 11.25 23.53
N PRO A 117 -22.56 12.52 23.85
CA PRO A 117 -22.09 13.73 23.16
C PRO A 117 -20.57 14.03 23.22
N SER A 118 -19.74 13.12 23.71
CA SER A 118 -18.28 13.31 23.82
C SER A 118 -17.45 12.03 23.55
N GLY A 119 -18.05 10.98 23.00
CA GLY A 119 -17.31 9.78 22.58
C GLY A 119 -16.69 10.00 21.20
N ASN A 120 -15.36 9.93 21.09
CA ASN A 120 -14.62 10.12 19.84
C ASN A 120 -15.31 9.41 18.65
N VAL A 121 -15.82 10.20 17.71
CA VAL A 121 -16.34 9.76 16.42
C VAL A 121 -15.16 9.45 15.52
N LEU A 122 -15.07 8.23 15.02
CA LEU A 122 -14.06 7.91 14.01
C LEU A 122 -14.57 8.35 12.65
N ASP A 123 -13.95 9.42 12.15
CA ASP A 123 -14.06 9.76 10.74
C ASP A 123 -13.25 8.73 9.93
N VAL A 124 -13.94 7.88 9.18
CA VAL A 124 -13.32 6.87 8.31
C VAL A 124 -12.37 7.51 7.30
N ALA A 125 -12.64 8.76 6.88
CA ALA A 125 -11.73 9.52 6.04
C ALA A 125 -10.43 9.94 6.79
N LYS A 126 -10.50 10.18 8.10
CA LYS A 126 -9.30 10.40 8.92
C LYS A 126 -8.48 9.12 9.11
N THR A 127 -9.13 7.96 9.21
CA THR A 127 -8.43 6.67 9.33
C THR A 127 -7.69 6.32 8.05
N SER A 128 -8.32 6.48 6.89
CA SER A 128 -7.66 6.30 5.58
C SER A 128 -6.59 7.37 5.30
N ALA A 129 -6.75 8.60 5.79
CA ALA A 129 -5.70 9.62 5.77
C ALA A 129 -4.52 9.27 6.70
N GLN A 130 -4.78 8.63 7.84
CA GLN A 130 -3.73 8.09 8.72
C GLN A 130 -2.99 6.93 8.04
N CYS A 131 -3.67 6.05 7.31
CA CYS A 131 -3.00 5.01 6.52
C CYS A 131 -2.04 5.62 5.48
N ALA A 132 -2.46 6.68 4.79
CA ALA A 132 -1.63 7.40 3.80
C ALA A 132 -0.38 8.07 4.40
N THR A 133 -0.41 8.40 5.69
CA THR A 133 0.72 9.01 6.41
C THR A 133 1.56 8.01 7.22
N GLY A 134 1.25 6.71 7.15
CA GLY A 134 1.97 5.65 7.86
C GLY A 134 1.47 5.38 9.29
N GLY A 135 0.30 5.91 9.66
CA GLY A 135 -0.39 5.56 10.91
C GLY A 135 -0.94 4.14 10.88
N ASN A 136 -0.90 3.46 12.03
CA ASN A 136 -1.29 2.06 12.24
C ASN A 136 -2.62 1.89 12.99
N SER A 137 -3.46 2.93 13.05
CA SER A 137 -4.77 2.88 13.69
C SER A 137 -5.72 2.01 12.86
N ASN A 138 -5.87 0.74 13.21
CA ASN A 138 -6.69 -0.25 12.50
C ASN A 138 -8.10 -0.46 13.10
N THR A 139 -8.54 0.44 13.98
CA THR A 139 -9.86 0.36 14.62
C THR A 139 -10.83 1.24 13.85
N LEU A 140 -11.87 0.63 13.27
CA LEU A 140 -12.96 1.32 12.60
C LEU A 140 -14.17 1.36 13.54
N ILE A 141 -14.57 2.56 13.97
CA ILE A 141 -15.70 2.77 14.86
C ILE A 141 -16.85 3.38 14.06
N PHE A 142 -17.99 2.68 14.01
CA PHE A 142 -19.19 3.17 13.33
C PHE A 142 -20.18 3.71 14.37
N THR A 143 -20.67 4.92 14.15
CA THR A 143 -21.71 5.58 14.94
C THR A 143 -22.95 5.68 14.08
N SER A 144 -24.15 5.57 14.67
CA SER A 144 -25.44 5.69 13.95
C SER A 144 -25.46 6.93 13.05
N LEU A 145 -26.13 6.80 11.89
CA LEU A 145 -26.34 7.89 10.92
C LEU A 145 -27.10 9.07 11.52
#